data_AF-A0A919B6I0-F1
#
_entry.id   AF-A0A919B6I0-F1
#
_cell.length_a   1.000
_cell.length_b   1.000
_cell.length_c   1.000
_cell.angle_alpha   90.00
_cell.angle_beta   90.00
_cell.angle_gamma   90.00
#
_symmetry.space_group_name_H-M   'P 1'
#
loop_
_entity.id
_entity.type
_entity.pdbx_description
1 polymer ?
#
loop_
_entity_poly.entity_id
_entity_poly.type
_entity_poly.pdbx_seq_one_letter_code
_entity_poly.pdbx_strand_id
1 'polypeptide(L)'
;MTGNERRVSLYAANQLYVDARIGASGNLVFEGQDLSRGEYEYFVSVRPEEIPLVVAALGGTPEDDVLDLLARHGEEIVRFGEMRWLKAQGIDPGFSSFV
;
A
#
# COMPACT_ATOMS: atom_id res chain seq x y z
N MET A 1 -6.41 13.73 -20.76
CA MET A 1 -7.50 13.54 -19.77
C MET A 1 -6.84 12.85 -18.58
N THR A 2 -6.56 13.58 -17.51
CA THR A 2 -5.98 13.05 -16.28
C THR A 2 -7.04 12.17 -15.62
N GLY A 3 -7.00 10.86 -15.89
CA GLY A 3 -7.81 9.90 -15.16
C GLY A 3 -7.42 10.00 -13.69
N ASN A 4 -8.40 10.22 -12.81
CA ASN A 4 -8.20 10.17 -11.37
C ASN A 4 -7.54 8.84 -11.02
N GLU A 5 -6.26 8.85 -10.61
CA GLU A 5 -5.64 7.69 -9.98
C GLU A 5 -6.40 7.44 -8.68
N ARG A 6 -7.15 6.34 -8.61
CA ARG A 6 -7.89 5.95 -7.41
C ARG A 6 -6.88 5.65 -6.29
N ARG A 7 -7.02 6.37 -5.18
CA ARG A 7 -6.19 6.29 -3.97
C ARG A 7 -7.09 6.13 -2.74
N VAL A 8 -6.64 5.37 -1.76
CA VAL A 8 -7.27 5.24 -0.44
C VAL A 8 -6.26 5.55 0.65
N SER A 9 -6.70 6.16 1.75
CA SER A 9 -5.85 6.37 2.91
C SER A 9 -5.86 5.13 3.81
N LEU A 10 -4.67 4.70 4.24
CA LEU A 10 -4.49 3.55 5.13
C LEU A 10 -4.22 3.99 6.56
N TYR A 11 -3.47 5.08 6.73
CA TYR A 11 -3.08 5.60 8.03
C TYR A 11 -2.77 7.10 7.94
N ALA A 12 -3.19 7.86 8.94
CA ALA A 12 -2.92 9.30 9.03
C ALA A 12 -2.87 9.72 10.49
N ALA A 13 -1.75 9.47 11.16
CA ALA A 13 -1.53 9.87 12.55
C ALA A 13 -0.05 9.99 12.88
N ASN A 14 0.28 10.70 13.96
CA ASN A 14 1.65 10.81 14.48
C ASN A 14 2.67 11.26 13.42
N GLN A 15 2.29 12.19 12.53
CA GLN A 15 3.14 12.69 11.43
C GLN A 15 3.50 11.65 10.36
N LEU A 16 2.88 10.47 10.39
CA LEU A 16 2.97 9.45 9.36
C LEU A 16 1.65 9.39 8.58
N TYR A 17 1.77 9.53 7.27
CA TYR A 17 0.67 9.43 6.31
C TYR A 17 0.99 8.28 5.36
N VAL A 18 0.06 7.34 5.21
CA VAL A 18 0.23 6.21 4.30
C VAL A 18 -1.03 6.06 3.47
N ASP A 19 -0.85 6.09 2.16
CA ASP A 19 -1.90 5.86 1.18
C ASP A 19 -1.59 4.63 0.33
N ALA A 20 -2.62 4.05 -0.29
CA ALA A 20 -2.47 3.04 -1.33
C ALA A 20 -3.17 3.45 -2.62
N ARG A 21 -2.56 3.10 -3.76
CA ARG A 21 -3.11 3.32 -5.10
C ARG A 21 -2.71 2.23 -6.08
N ILE A 22 -3.44 2.12 -7.18
CA ILE A 22 -2.98 1.36 -8.35
C ILE A 22 -2.23 2.33 -9.27
N GLY A 23 -0.95 2.04 -9.51
CA GLY A 23 -0.12 2.80 -10.44
C GLY A 23 -0.48 2.53 -11.90
N ALA A 24 0.02 3.36 -12.81
CA ALA A 24 -0.27 3.27 -14.25
C ALA A 24 0.11 1.92 -14.89
N SER A 25 1.05 1.17 -14.30
CA SER A 25 1.44 -0.17 -14.77
C SER A 25 0.61 -1.30 -14.15
N GLY A 26 -0.45 -0.98 -13.40
CA GLY A 26 -1.30 -1.94 -12.69
C GLY A 26 -0.70 -2.43 -11.37
N ASN A 27 0.45 -1.91 -10.96
CA ASN A 27 1.10 -2.27 -9.70
C ASN A 27 0.37 -1.59 -8.54
N LEU A 28 0.20 -2.31 -7.43
CA LEU A 28 -0.26 -1.72 -6.18
C LEU A 28 0.92 -0.99 -5.53
N VAL A 29 0.70 0.24 -5.06
CA VAL A 29 1.72 1.09 -4.45
C VAL A 29 1.20 1.58 -3.11
N PHE A 30 1.97 1.31 -2.05
CA PHE A 30 1.87 1.99 -0.77
C PHE A 30 2.82 3.18 -0.82
N GLU A 31 2.31 4.36 -0.49
CA GLU A 31 3.04 5.63 -0.51
C GLU A 31 2.99 6.18 0.91
N GLY A 32 4.15 6.30 1.54
CA GLY A 32 4.28 6.77 2.90
C GLY A 32 5.08 8.06 2.97
N GLN A 33 4.59 8.99 3.79
CA GLN A 33 5.24 10.26 4.12
C GLN A 33 5.39 10.35 5.63
N ASP A 34 6.64 10.34 6.11
CA ASP A 34 6.99 10.51 7.51
C ASP A 34 7.58 11.91 7.72
N LEU A 35 6.84 12.77 8.42
CA LEU A 35 7.23 14.14 8.72
C LEU A 35 7.95 14.26 10.08
N SER A 36 8.19 13.16 10.80
CA SER A 36 8.71 13.20 12.17
C SER A 36 10.21 13.49 12.26
N ARG A 37 10.98 13.26 11.19
CA ARG A 37 12.46 13.35 11.19
C ARG A 37 13.06 14.04 9.96
N GLY A 38 12.31 14.96 9.35
CA GLY A 38 12.63 15.54 8.05
C GLY A 38 11.89 14.76 6.98
N GLU A 39 11.14 15.47 6.13
CA GLU A 39 10.16 14.93 5.18
C GLU A 39 10.73 13.72 4.42
N TYR A 40 10.33 12.52 4.84
CA TYR A 40 10.81 11.28 4.25
C TYR A 40 9.67 10.63 3.49
N GLU A 41 9.86 10.42 2.20
CA GLU A 41 8.88 9.80 1.32
C GLU A 41 9.37 8.44 0.84
N TYR A 42 8.50 7.44 0.95
CA TYR A 42 8.81 6.08 0.52
C TYR A 42 7.66 5.44 -0.23
N PHE A 43 8.01 4.46 -1.05
CA PHE A 43 7.10 3.69 -1.87
C PHE A 43 7.40 2.20 -1.70
N VAL A 44 6.37 1.43 -1.40
CA VAL A 44 6.40 -0.05 -1.41
C VAL A 44 5.50 -0.52 -2.52
N SER A 45 6.02 -1.31 -3.47
CA SER A 45 5.25 -1.75 -4.64
C SER A 45 5.04 -3.25 -4.67
N VAL A 46 3.86 -3.66 -5.14
CA VAL A 46 3.47 -5.05 -5.39
C VAL A 46 3.16 -5.19 -6.87
N ARG A 47 3.69 -6.23 -7.51
CA ARG A 47 3.48 -6.44 -8.94
C ARG A 47 2.02 -6.85 -9.21
N PRO A 48 1.47 -6.53 -10.40
CA PRO A 48 0.08 -6.85 -10.73
C PRO A 48 -0.26 -8.33 -10.51
N GLU A 49 0.65 -9.24 -10.85
CA GLU A 49 0.48 -10.69 -10.68
C GLU A 49 0.42 -11.16 -9.22
N GLU A 50 0.87 -10.34 -8.27
CA GLU A 50 0.88 -10.63 -6.83
C GLU A 50 -0.30 -9.98 -6.09
N ILE A 51 -1.05 -9.08 -6.73
CA ILE A 51 -2.24 -8.44 -6.12
C ILE A 51 -3.29 -9.46 -5.63
N PRO A 52 -3.56 -10.58 -6.33
CA PRO A 52 -4.47 -11.60 -5.81
C PRO A 52 -4.03 -12.18 -4.46
N LEU A 53 -2.73 -12.21 -4.14
CA LEU A 53 -2.22 -12.65 -2.84
C LEU A 53 -2.57 -11.63 -1.74
N VAL A 54 -2.52 -10.33 -2.06
CA VAL A 54 -2.94 -9.26 -1.14
C VAL A 54 -4.43 -9.39 -0.83
N VAL A 55 -5.26 -9.58 -1.87
CA VAL A 55 -6.71 -9.78 -1.71
C VAL A 55 -7.01 -10.99 -0.83
N ALA A 56 -6.38 -12.13 -1.11
CA ALA A 56 -6.56 -13.35 -0.32
C ALA A 56 -6.10 -13.18 1.14
N ALA A 57 -4.97 -12.50 1.37
CA ALA A 57 -4.45 -12.22 2.71
C ALA A 57 -5.38 -11.33 3.55
N LEU A 58 -6.18 -10.48 2.89
CA LEU A 58 -7.20 -9.63 3.51
C LEU A 58 -8.55 -10.34 3.67
N GLY A 59 -8.63 -11.64 3.36
CA GLY A 59 -9.86 -12.42 3.44
C GLY A 59 -10.88 -12.11 2.34
N GLY A 60 -10.45 -11.44 1.27
CA GLY A 60 -11.26 -11.14 0.11
C GLY A 60 -11.35 -12.29 -0.89
N THR A 61 -12.17 -12.08 -1.90
CA THR A 61 -12.38 -12.93 -3.07
C THR A 61 -11.80 -12.26 -4.32
N PRO A 62 -11.56 -12.99 -5.43
CA PRO A 62 -10.97 -12.41 -6.64
C PRO A 62 -11.73 -11.25 -7.28
N GLU A 63 -13.01 -11.06 -6.92
CA GLU A 63 -13.85 -9.97 -7.41
C GLU A 63 -13.79 -8.72 -6.51
N ASP A 64 -13.22 -8.84 -5.32
CA ASP A 64 -13.10 -7.73 -4.38
C ASP A 64 -12.03 -6.73 -4.82
N ASP A 65 -12.32 -5.44 -4.63
CA ASP A 65 -11.38 -4.37 -4.90
C ASP A 65 -10.31 -4.30 -3.79
N VAL A 66 -9.05 -4.47 -4.20
CA VAL A 66 -7.91 -4.48 -3.26
C VAL A 66 -7.78 -3.16 -2.47
N LEU A 67 -8.12 -2.02 -3.06
CA LEU A 67 -8.04 -0.73 -2.36
C LEU A 67 -9.14 -0.62 -1.31
N ASP A 68 -10.34 -1.14 -1.58
CA ASP A 68 -11.42 -1.17 -0.58
C ASP A 68 -11.10 -2.12 0.58
N LEU A 69 -10.43 -3.24 0.30
CA LEU A 69 -9.93 -4.13 1.35
C LEU A 69 -8.83 -3.44 2.17
N LEU A 70 -7.84 -2.84 1.51
CA LEU A 70 -6.75 -2.14 2.20
C LEU A 70 -7.27 -0.99 3.08
N ALA A 71 -8.25 -0.22 2.63
CA ALA A 71 -8.85 0.85 3.43
C ALA A 71 -9.46 0.34 4.76
N ARG A 72 -9.92 -0.91 4.81
CA ARG A 72 -10.50 -1.53 6.03
C ARG A 72 -9.44 -2.08 6.99
N HIS A 73 -8.27 -2.45 6.47
CA HIS A 73 -7.18 -3.10 7.22
C HIS A 73 -5.93 -2.22 7.37
N GLY A 74 -5.97 -0.99 6.84
CA GLY A 74 -4.80 -0.13 6.66
C GLY A 74 -4.02 0.12 7.96
N GLU A 75 -4.72 0.47 9.03
CA GLU A 75 -4.06 0.75 10.32
C GLU A 75 -3.29 -0.46 10.87
N GLU A 76 -3.85 -1.67 10.76
CA GLU A 76 -3.18 -2.90 11.20
C GLU A 76 -1.92 -3.16 10.38
N ILE A 77 -2.02 -3.02 9.05
CA ILE A 77 -0.91 -3.21 8.12
C ILE A 77 0.22 -2.22 8.42
N VAL A 78 -0.09 -0.93 8.54
CA VAL A 78 0.90 0.13 8.78
C VAL A 78 1.58 -0.05 10.13
N ARG A 79 0.83 -0.42 11.18
CA ARG A 79 1.41 -0.71 12.51
C ARG A 79 2.33 -1.94 12.51
N PHE A 80 2.06 -2.94 11.66
CA PHE A 80 2.96 -4.08 11.48
C PHE A 80 4.18 -3.75 10.61
N GLY A 81 4.04 -2.76 9.74
CA GLY A 81 4.98 -2.36 8.68
C GLY A 81 4.60 -3.02 7.35
N GLU A 82 4.31 -2.21 6.34
CA GLU A 82 3.77 -2.61 5.03
C GLU A 82 4.67 -3.63 4.35
N MET A 83 5.98 -3.35 4.29
CA MET A 83 6.95 -4.26 3.68
C MET A 83 7.03 -5.60 4.43
N ARG A 84 6.96 -5.56 5.76
CA ARG A 84 7.00 -6.76 6.59
C ARG A 84 5.72 -7.58 6.41
N TRP A 85 4.58 -6.91 6.34
CA TRP A 85 3.27 -7.51 6.15
C TRP A 85 3.20 -8.23 4.79
N LEU A 86 3.65 -7.57 3.71
CA LEU A 86 3.69 -8.15 2.36
C LEU A 86 4.60 -9.38 2.29
N LYS A 87 5.82 -9.29 2.86
CA LYS A 87 6.74 -10.43 2.92
C LYS A 87 6.16 -11.61 3.69
N ALA A 88 5.38 -11.37 4.74
CA ALA A 88 4.70 -12.43 5.48
C ALA A 88 3.64 -13.18 4.64
N GLN A 89 3.13 -12.57 3.57
CA GLN A 89 2.22 -13.22 2.61
C GLN A 89 2.95 -13.92 1.45
N GLY A 90 4.29 -13.95 1.46
CA GLY A 90 5.09 -14.51 0.37
C GLY A 90 5.22 -13.61 -0.86
N ILE A 91 4.90 -12.31 -0.73
CA ILE A 91 5.08 -11.30 -1.78
C ILE A 91 6.52 -10.76 -1.71
N ASP A 92 7.14 -10.51 -2.87
CA ASP A 92 8.44 -9.82 -2.95
C ASP A 92 8.26 -8.33 -3.32
N PRO A 93 8.14 -7.43 -2.32
CA PRO A 93 7.82 -6.04 -2.59
C PRO A 93 9.04 -5.26 -3.11
N GLY A 94 8.79 -4.40 -4.10
CA GLY A 94 9.74 -3.36 -4.49
C GLY A 94 9.78 -2.24 -3.45
N PHE A 95 10.91 -1.54 -3.35
CA PHE A 95 11.10 -0.40 -2.46
C PHE A 95 11.87 0.73 -3.12
N SER A 96 11.41 1.96 -2.92
CA SER A 96 12.15 3.18 -3.27
C SER A 96 11.81 4.29 -2.28
N SER A 97 12.74 5.22 -2.05
CA SER A 97 12.51 6.38 -1.20
C SER A 97 13.21 7.62 -1.73
N PHE A 98 12.68 8.79 -1.40
CA PHE A 98 13.26 10.10 -1.67
C PHE A 98 13.49 10.84 -0.35
N VAL A 99 14.51 11.70 -0.35
CA VAL A 99 14.96 12.52 0.79
C VAL A 99 15.07 13.97 0.36
#